data_AF-A0AA38SBY4-F1
#
_entry.id   AF-A0AA38SBY4-F1
#
_cell.length_a   1.000
_cell.length_b   1.000
_cell.length_c   1.000
_cell.angle_alpha   90.00
_cell.angle_beta   90.00
_cell.angle_gamma   90.00
#
_symmetry.space_group_name_H-M   'P 1'
#
loop_
_entity.id
_entity.type
_entity.pdbx_description
1 polymer ?
#
loop_
_entity_poly.entity_id
_entity_poly.type
_entity_poly.pdbx_seq_one_letter_code
_entity_poly.pdbx_strand_id
1 'polypeptide(L)'
;MLARHELIEVTRLIAFADVVTPVSSSSVEQERLVFKYYQHVFDIRANWNAIHIGAKLSTHPHICPVRHVIVDEIDRSRVVGFTAPFFPGGDIYETRASRPFKLKWAKQLFQTLDDLHLKYGVYHGDVSSHNMVIDPATDILVLIDFGCSGKIGTPFLHWHHRAALSPEVPHNPLYDIREHQPVWAIAHDMQSALITVWGLITGAKGNILVSSEVRGRIIVDNSTIREGGWARHPDVKLDSPVEDYYKVTMDWLRERNTGVRITEHHQASEPLNYPDYMPPPQVDIDAHMRKEAKEQAAKEAREAKRHAKEQVELCNMASQQGGKLASNPVPLEDMRFHIYVDSVWEAIWLRDVQGDRGATSGRDFLRVDAIEAGCPFLNWERPSTAQLDHSRRLLASGKYEDECTSANIMTNKRKRKDRVEVESRDEGDNNSGNADSDETASGGNTDVTTKRITRSAKKQANTATPPAPKPTRKVAAPKPTRKAAVPKRAGKATASKLARKAESQD
;
A
#
# COMPACT_ATOMS: atom_id res chain seq x y z
N MET A 1 12.71 -11.93 -1.64
CA MET A 1 12.02 -11.26 -2.76
C MET A 1 11.73 -12.31 -3.82
N LEU A 2 10.63 -12.16 -4.57
CA LEU A 2 10.26 -13.06 -5.66
C LEU A 2 9.94 -12.24 -6.91
N ALA A 3 10.21 -12.77 -8.09
CA ALA A 3 9.72 -12.23 -9.36
C ALA A 3 8.31 -12.77 -9.67
N ARG A 4 7.56 -12.07 -10.51
CA ARG A 4 6.19 -12.48 -10.88
C ARG A 4 6.11 -13.88 -11.51
N HIS A 5 7.10 -14.27 -12.31
CA HIS A 5 7.14 -15.61 -12.91
C HIS A 5 7.47 -16.72 -11.90
N GLU A 6 7.82 -16.37 -10.66
CA GLU A 6 8.03 -17.31 -9.56
C GLU A 6 6.74 -17.52 -8.74
N LEU A 7 5.61 -16.96 -9.20
CA LEU A 7 4.28 -17.11 -8.61
C LEU A 7 3.33 -17.75 -9.63
N ILE A 8 2.58 -18.75 -9.19
CA ILE A 8 1.47 -19.37 -9.92
C ILE A 8 0.18 -18.69 -9.47
N GLU A 9 -0.60 -18.18 -10.42
CA GLU A 9 -1.94 -17.64 -10.18
C GLU A 9 -2.91 -18.80 -9.94
N VAL A 10 -3.58 -18.78 -8.78
CA VAL A 10 -4.61 -19.75 -8.42
C VAL A 10 -5.99 -19.21 -8.77
N THR A 11 -6.30 -17.97 -8.36
CA THR A 11 -7.55 -17.29 -8.70
C THR A 11 -7.40 -15.78 -8.54
N ARG A 12 -8.29 -15.01 -9.17
CA ARG A 12 -8.37 -13.55 -9.04
C ARG A 12 -9.32 -13.22 -7.91
N LEU A 13 -8.84 -12.48 -6.91
CA LEU A 13 -9.65 -12.13 -5.74
C LEU A 13 -10.47 -10.87 -6.03
N ILE A 14 -9.78 -9.77 -6.32
CA ILE A 14 -10.37 -8.46 -6.64
C ILE A 14 -9.45 -7.71 -7.62
N ALA A 15 -9.75 -6.44 -7.90
CA ALA A 15 -8.82 -5.58 -8.60
C ALA A 15 -7.46 -5.62 -7.91
N PHE A 16 -6.39 -5.86 -8.67
CA PHE A 16 -5.02 -5.74 -8.18
C PHE A 16 -4.63 -6.68 -7.04
N ALA A 17 -5.42 -7.74 -6.81
CA ALA A 17 -5.12 -8.77 -5.83
C ALA A 17 -5.50 -10.16 -6.37
N ASP A 18 -4.50 -11.04 -6.41
CA ASP A 18 -4.67 -12.44 -6.82
C ASP A 18 -4.34 -13.38 -5.67
N VAL A 19 -5.00 -14.53 -5.62
CA VAL A 19 -4.50 -15.66 -4.83
C VAL A 19 -3.44 -16.37 -5.66
N VAL A 20 -2.26 -16.53 -5.09
CA VAL A 20 -1.10 -17.13 -5.74
C VAL A 20 -0.43 -18.17 -4.85
N THR A 21 0.44 -18.98 -5.45
CA THR A 21 1.36 -19.88 -4.73
C THR A 21 2.76 -19.76 -5.34
N PRO A 22 3.84 -19.77 -4.54
CA PRO A 22 5.20 -19.81 -5.09
C PRO A 22 5.41 -21.05 -5.97
N VAL A 23 6.15 -20.91 -7.08
CA VAL A 23 6.51 -22.04 -7.95
C VAL A 23 7.34 -23.09 -7.20
N SER A 24 8.15 -22.66 -6.25
CA SER A 24 8.95 -23.54 -5.38
C SER A 24 8.14 -24.26 -4.32
N SER A 25 6.85 -23.93 -4.15
CA SER A 25 6.03 -24.52 -3.11
C SER A 25 5.75 -25.98 -3.42
N SER A 26 5.94 -26.85 -2.42
CA SER A 26 5.63 -28.28 -2.53
C SER A 26 4.14 -28.58 -2.42
N SER A 27 3.32 -27.63 -1.96
CA SER A 27 1.88 -27.79 -1.80
C SER A 27 1.13 -26.48 -2.08
N VAL A 28 0.29 -26.52 -3.11
CA VAL A 28 -0.58 -25.40 -3.53
C VAL A 28 -1.56 -24.98 -2.42
N GLU A 29 -1.92 -25.89 -1.51
CA GLU A 29 -2.87 -25.58 -0.44
C GLU A 29 -2.22 -24.99 0.81
N GLN A 30 -0.97 -25.36 1.10
CA GLN A 30 -0.30 -24.96 2.35
C GLN A 30 0.37 -23.58 2.26
N GLU A 31 0.61 -23.07 1.05
CA GLU A 31 1.31 -21.80 0.85
C GLU A 31 0.55 -20.84 -0.08
N ARG A 32 -0.78 -20.80 0.08
CA ARG A 32 -1.59 -19.77 -0.58
C ARG A 32 -1.25 -18.39 -0.01
N LEU A 33 -0.99 -17.47 -0.92
CA LEU A 33 -0.68 -16.08 -0.65
C LEU A 33 -1.66 -15.20 -1.41
N VAL A 34 -1.87 -13.97 -0.92
CA VAL A 34 -2.50 -12.90 -1.68
C VAL A 34 -1.40 -12.03 -2.26
N PHE A 35 -1.27 -12.01 -3.58
CA PHE A 35 -0.39 -11.09 -4.30
C PHE A 35 -1.14 -9.80 -4.59
N LYS A 36 -0.80 -8.74 -3.86
CA LYS A 36 -1.27 -7.36 -4.12
C LYS A 36 -0.24 -6.63 -4.96
N TYR A 37 -0.68 -5.99 -6.02
CA TYR A 37 0.20 -5.34 -6.99
C TYR A 37 -0.37 -3.98 -7.43
N TYR A 38 0.39 -3.23 -8.21
CA TYR A 38 -0.09 -2.00 -8.82
C TYR A 38 0.16 -2.04 -10.33
N GLN A 39 -0.70 -1.36 -11.10
CA GLN A 39 -0.51 -1.18 -12.54
C GLN A 39 0.00 0.22 -12.89
N HIS A 40 -0.36 1.22 -12.07
CA HIS A 40 0.02 2.60 -12.26
C HIS A 40 0.97 3.09 -11.17
N VAL A 41 1.93 3.94 -11.53
CA VAL A 41 2.86 4.60 -10.59
C VAL A 41 2.17 5.48 -9.54
N PHE A 42 0.85 5.72 -9.66
CA PHE A 42 0.10 6.47 -8.63
C PHE A 42 -0.32 5.57 -7.46
N ASP A 43 -0.46 4.26 -7.70
CA ASP A 43 -0.85 3.28 -6.68
C ASP A 43 0.35 2.71 -5.91
N ILE A 44 1.59 3.01 -6.33
CA ILE A 44 2.81 2.51 -5.66
C ILE A 44 2.88 2.97 -4.19
N ARG A 45 2.23 4.08 -3.82
CA ARG A 45 2.15 4.55 -2.42
C ARG A 45 1.39 3.56 -1.55
N ALA A 46 0.23 3.11 -2.03
CA ALA A 46 -0.59 2.16 -1.29
C ALA A 46 0.21 0.89 -0.98
N ASN A 47 0.99 0.43 -1.97
CA ASN A 47 1.88 -0.70 -1.77
C ASN A 47 3.10 -0.35 -0.90
N TRP A 48 3.66 0.85 -0.99
CA TRP A 48 4.80 1.27 -0.19
C TRP A 48 4.51 1.23 1.31
N ASN A 49 3.41 1.87 1.73
CA ASN A 49 3.04 1.88 3.15
C ASN A 49 2.66 0.49 3.63
N ALA A 50 1.89 -0.27 2.84
CA ALA A 50 1.55 -1.64 3.17
C ALA A 50 2.78 -2.55 3.29
N ILE A 51 3.77 -2.40 2.39
CA ILE A 51 5.04 -3.14 2.44
C ILE A 51 5.79 -2.80 3.73
N HIS A 52 5.98 -1.52 4.03
CA HIS A 52 6.77 -1.11 5.18
C HIS A 52 6.13 -1.47 6.51
N ILE A 53 4.83 -1.20 6.66
CA ILE A 53 4.10 -1.54 7.88
C ILE A 53 4.03 -3.05 8.03
N GLY A 54 3.61 -3.79 7.00
CA GLY A 54 3.48 -5.25 7.06
C GLY A 54 4.82 -5.98 7.24
N ALA A 55 5.94 -5.41 6.77
CA ALA A 55 7.27 -5.96 7.02
C ALA A 55 7.77 -5.66 8.44
N LYS A 56 7.67 -4.41 8.89
CA LYS A 56 8.18 -3.97 10.20
C LYS A 56 7.32 -4.47 11.36
N LEU A 57 6.03 -4.67 11.14
CA LEU A 57 5.08 -5.20 12.12
C LEU A 57 4.74 -6.68 11.86
N SER A 58 5.61 -7.41 11.16
CA SER A 58 5.37 -8.81 10.78
C SER A 58 5.21 -9.78 11.96
N THR A 59 5.67 -9.40 13.15
CA THR A 59 5.52 -10.17 14.40
C THR A 59 4.28 -9.78 15.20
N HIS A 60 3.55 -8.74 14.79
CA HIS A 60 2.34 -8.30 15.48
C HIS A 60 1.19 -9.28 15.19
N PRO A 61 0.50 -9.82 16.22
CA PRO A 61 -0.44 -10.93 16.05
C PRO A 61 -1.71 -10.55 15.28
N HIS A 62 -2.04 -9.26 15.23
CA HIS A 62 -3.28 -8.74 14.63
C HIS A 62 -3.04 -7.91 13.35
N ILE A 63 -1.83 -7.89 12.82
CA ILE A 63 -1.50 -7.17 11.59
C ILE A 63 -1.02 -8.17 10.56
N CYS A 64 -1.57 -8.07 9.35
CA CYS A 64 -1.19 -8.95 8.26
C CYS A 64 0.28 -8.74 7.86
N PRO A 65 1.14 -9.77 7.92
CA PRO A 65 2.54 -9.61 7.57
C PRO A 65 2.74 -9.60 6.06
N VAL A 66 3.79 -8.91 5.61
CA VAL A 66 4.29 -9.05 4.24
C VAL A 66 5.23 -10.26 4.19
N ARG A 67 4.93 -11.22 3.31
CA ARG A 67 5.75 -12.43 3.11
C ARG A 67 6.88 -12.21 2.13
N HIS A 68 6.58 -11.59 0.99
CA HIS A 68 7.55 -11.34 -0.06
C HIS A 68 7.27 -9.99 -0.70
N VAL A 69 8.33 -9.22 -0.93
CA VAL A 69 8.29 -8.13 -1.92
C VAL A 69 8.44 -8.76 -3.30
N ILE A 70 7.54 -8.37 -4.21
CA ILE A 70 7.50 -8.87 -5.58
C ILE A 70 8.13 -7.85 -6.51
N VAL A 71 9.01 -8.31 -7.39
CA VAL A 71 9.71 -7.52 -8.39
C VAL A 71 9.33 -7.92 -9.80
N ASP A 72 9.63 -7.04 -10.76
CA ASP A 72 9.56 -7.38 -12.17
C ASP A 72 10.49 -8.55 -12.52
N GLU A 73 10.22 -9.19 -13.65
CA GLU A 73 10.98 -10.31 -14.17
C GLU A 73 12.13 -9.94 -15.11
N ILE A 74 12.24 -8.68 -15.54
CA ILE A 74 13.20 -8.24 -16.56
C ILE A 74 14.58 -8.07 -15.95
N ASP A 75 14.68 -7.22 -14.93
CA ASP A 75 15.93 -6.92 -14.23
C ASP A 75 15.77 -6.94 -12.72
N ARG A 76 14.56 -7.21 -12.21
CA ARG A 76 14.23 -7.24 -10.78
C ARG A 76 14.50 -5.89 -10.09
N SER A 77 14.62 -4.79 -10.85
CA SER A 77 14.92 -3.45 -10.32
C SER A 77 13.67 -2.72 -9.84
N ARG A 78 12.48 -3.08 -10.35
CA ARG A 78 11.20 -2.49 -9.95
C ARG A 78 10.44 -3.44 -9.03
N VAL A 79 10.06 -2.94 -7.87
CA VAL A 79 9.03 -3.58 -7.03
C VAL A 79 7.68 -3.41 -7.70
N VAL A 80 6.95 -4.48 -7.95
CA VAL A 80 5.61 -4.47 -8.58
C VAL A 80 4.50 -4.68 -7.57
N GLY A 81 4.82 -5.14 -6.36
CA GLY A 81 3.85 -5.42 -5.33
C GLY A 81 4.43 -6.25 -4.19
N PHE A 82 3.56 -6.95 -3.48
CA PHE A 82 3.94 -7.81 -2.37
C PHE A 82 2.94 -8.95 -2.19
N THR A 83 3.38 -10.01 -1.52
CA THR A 83 2.49 -11.09 -1.09
C THR A 83 2.24 -11.04 0.40
N ALA A 84 1.01 -11.33 0.81
CA ALA A 84 0.59 -11.53 2.20
C ALA A 84 0.00 -12.95 2.37
N PRO A 85 -0.15 -13.48 3.59
CA PRO A 85 -0.85 -14.74 3.82
C PRO A 85 -2.28 -14.71 3.29
N PHE A 86 -2.74 -15.79 2.67
CA PHE A 86 -4.15 -15.99 2.38
C PHE A 86 -4.86 -16.53 3.63
N PHE A 87 -5.92 -15.84 4.07
CA PHE A 87 -6.75 -16.28 5.19
C PHE A 87 -8.01 -16.98 4.66
N PRO A 88 -8.13 -18.31 4.81
CA PRO A 88 -9.30 -19.01 4.34
C PRO A 88 -10.53 -18.65 5.18
N GLY A 89 -11.66 -18.49 4.51
CA GLY A 89 -12.93 -18.14 5.15
C GLY A 89 -13.31 -16.67 5.06
N GLY A 90 -12.62 -15.87 4.25
CA GLY A 90 -13.07 -14.52 3.87
C GLY A 90 -13.01 -13.48 5.00
N ASP A 91 -13.41 -12.26 4.64
CA ASP A 91 -13.51 -11.15 5.58
C ASP A 91 -14.76 -11.27 6.49
N ILE A 92 -14.83 -10.42 7.52
CA ILE A 92 -15.96 -10.44 8.45
C ILE A 92 -17.26 -10.00 7.78
N TYR A 93 -17.20 -9.09 6.80
CA TYR A 93 -18.39 -8.65 6.08
C TYR A 93 -19.06 -9.81 5.33
N GLU A 94 -18.29 -10.56 4.55
CA GLU A 94 -18.75 -11.71 3.77
C GLU A 94 -19.28 -12.82 4.69
N THR A 95 -18.64 -13.02 5.84
CA THR A 95 -18.99 -14.12 6.75
C THR A 95 -20.00 -13.77 7.83
N ARG A 96 -20.52 -12.55 7.87
CA ARG A 96 -21.44 -12.07 8.91
C ARG A 96 -22.67 -12.96 9.15
N ALA A 97 -23.16 -13.65 8.12
CA ALA A 97 -24.31 -14.55 8.22
C ALA A 97 -23.92 -15.98 8.71
N SER A 98 -22.70 -16.41 8.44
CA SER A 98 -22.23 -17.78 8.68
C SER A 98 -21.47 -17.93 9.99
N ARG A 99 -20.85 -16.87 10.52
CA ARG A 99 -20.13 -16.89 11.81
C ARG A 99 -20.63 -15.83 12.79
N PRO A 100 -20.60 -16.12 14.10
CA PRO A 100 -20.84 -15.09 15.09
C PRO A 100 -19.70 -14.06 15.07
N PHE A 101 -20.05 -12.78 15.13
CA PHE A 101 -19.09 -11.74 15.51
C PHE A 101 -18.78 -11.91 17.01
N LYS A 102 -17.50 -11.90 17.37
CA LYS A 102 -17.05 -12.19 18.74
C LYS A 102 -16.57 -10.94 19.46
N LEU A 103 -16.87 -10.82 20.76
CA LEU A 103 -16.50 -9.66 21.57
C LEU A 103 -14.98 -9.53 21.66
N LYS A 104 -14.28 -10.66 21.66
CA LYS A 104 -12.81 -10.66 21.62
C LYS A 104 -12.25 -10.01 20.35
N TRP A 105 -12.92 -10.12 19.21
CA TRP A 105 -12.43 -9.52 17.96
C TRP A 105 -12.59 -8.00 18.00
N ALA A 106 -13.68 -7.47 18.57
CA ALA A 106 -13.81 -6.04 18.82
C ALA A 106 -12.68 -5.50 19.74
N LYS A 107 -12.37 -6.22 20.82
CA LYS A 107 -11.23 -5.88 21.71
C LYS A 107 -9.89 -5.91 20.97
N GLN A 108 -9.65 -6.93 20.15
CA GLN A 108 -8.43 -7.05 19.34
C GLN A 108 -8.30 -5.90 18.34
N LEU A 109 -9.39 -5.48 17.70
CA LEU A 109 -9.40 -4.33 16.80
C LEU A 109 -8.96 -3.06 17.54
N PHE A 110 -9.60 -2.73 18.66
CA PHE A 110 -9.29 -1.53 19.43
C PHE A 110 -7.84 -1.52 19.94
N GLN A 111 -7.36 -2.64 20.49
CA GLN A 111 -5.97 -2.78 20.91
C GLN A 111 -4.99 -2.61 19.75
N THR A 112 -5.31 -3.15 18.57
CA THR A 112 -4.46 -3.02 17.37
C THR A 112 -4.38 -1.56 16.91
N LEU A 113 -5.49 -0.82 16.97
CA LEU A 113 -5.49 0.61 16.64
C LEU A 113 -4.70 1.43 17.67
N ASP A 114 -4.77 1.08 18.95
CA ASP A 114 -3.92 1.69 19.97
C ASP A 114 -2.43 1.43 19.71
N ASP A 115 -2.07 0.20 19.33
CA ASP A 115 -0.69 -0.12 18.97
C ASP A 115 -0.25 0.66 17.71
N LEU A 116 -1.08 0.72 16.66
CA LEU A 116 -0.77 1.53 15.48
C LEU A 116 -0.55 3.00 15.83
N HIS A 117 -1.48 3.61 16.57
CA HIS A 117 -1.47 5.05 16.83
C HIS A 117 -0.44 5.44 17.89
N LEU A 118 -0.49 4.80 19.07
CA LEU A 118 0.25 5.22 20.27
C LEU A 118 1.64 4.59 20.34
N LYS A 119 1.78 3.38 19.82
CA LYS A 119 3.05 2.66 19.85
C LYS A 119 3.85 2.91 18.58
N TYR A 120 3.24 2.76 17.41
CA TYR A 120 3.95 2.76 16.14
C TYR A 120 3.91 4.08 15.36
N GLY A 121 3.06 5.04 15.76
CA GLY A 121 2.98 6.36 15.12
C GLY A 121 2.43 6.31 13.68
N VAL A 122 1.64 5.29 13.35
CA VAL A 122 1.01 5.11 12.04
C VAL A 122 -0.51 4.94 12.19
N TYR A 123 -1.25 5.11 11.11
CA TYR A 123 -2.70 4.86 11.05
C TYR A 123 -3.02 3.90 9.90
N HIS A 124 -4.17 3.23 9.95
CA HIS A 124 -4.63 2.30 8.92
C HIS A 124 -5.26 3.01 7.72
N GLY A 125 -6.15 3.98 7.97
CA GLY A 125 -6.78 4.86 6.98
C GLY A 125 -8.01 4.28 6.29
N ASP A 126 -8.37 3.04 6.59
CA ASP A 126 -9.48 2.30 5.93
C ASP A 126 -9.98 1.15 6.81
N VAL A 127 -10.27 1.44 8.07
CA VAL A 127 -10.74 0.40 9.01
C VAL A 127 -12.18 0.03 8.67
N SER A 128 -12.40 -1.18 8.15
CA SER A 128 -13.73 -1.66 7.80
C SER A 128 -13.86 -3.17 8.01
N SER A 129 -15.08 -3.69 8.03
CA SER A 129 -15.33 -5.13 8.10
C SER A 129 -14.78 -5.92 6.89
N HIS A 130 -14.51 -5.25 5.77
CA HIS A 130 -13.85 -5.84 4.59
C HIS A 130 -12.35 -6.01 4.79
N ASN A 131 -11.75 -5.16 5.61
CA ASN A 131 -10.31 -5.19 5.90
C ASN A 131 -9.99 -5.96 7.19
N MET A 132 -10.94 -6.77 7.66
CA MET A 132 -10.83 -7.59 8.86
C MET A 132 -11.06 -9.06 8.51
N VAL A 133 -10.05 -9.89 8.75
CA VAL A 133 -10.14 -11.35 8.54
C VAL A 133 -9.90 -12.09 9.84
N ILE A 134 -10.41 -13.31 9.94
CA ILE A 134 -10.17 -14.19 11.09
C ILE A 134 -9.26 -15.31 10.64
N ASP A 135 -8.11 -15.47 11.29
CA ASP A 135 -7.30 -16.66 11.12
C ASP A 135 -8.05 -17.86 11.74
N PRO A 136 -8.51 -18.84 10.92
CA PRO A 136 -9.30 -19.95 11.44
C PRO A 136 -8.49 -20.90 12.33
N ALA A 137 -7.15 -20.91 12.24
CA ALA A 137 -6.31 -21.77 13.07
C ALA A 137 -6.19 -21.25 14.51
N THR A 138 -6.16 -19.92 14.67
CA THR A 138 -5.93 -19.27 15.96
C THR A 138 -7.15 -18.55 16.51
N ASP A 139 -8.20 -18.39 15.69
CA ASP A 139 -9.43 -17.64 16.01
C ASP A 139 -9.12 -16.19 16.41
N ILE A 140 -8.10 -15.60 15.76
CA ILE A 140 -7.59 -14.25 15.99
C ILE A 140 -8.01 -13.34 14.84
N LEU A 141 -8.42 -12.11 15.17
CA LEU A 141 -8.58 -11.03 14.21
C LEU A 141 -7.22 -10.60 13.64
N VAL A 142 -7.15 -10.51 12.32
CA VAL A 142 -6.03 -9.91 11.59
C VAL A 142 -6.56 -8.76 10.74
N LEU A 143 -5.97 -7.59 10.91
CA LEU A 143 -6.22 -6.41 10.09
C LEU A 143 -5.37 -6.50 8.80
N ILE A 144 -6.02 -6.34 7.65
CA ILE A 144 -5.41 -6.43 6.31
C ILE A 144 -5.58 -5.09 5.58
N ASP A 145 -4.94 -4.97 4.42
CA ASP A 145 -5.05 -3.81 3.52
C ASP A 145 -4.66 -2.45 4.11
N PHE A 146 -3.36 -2.30 4.34
CA PHE A 146 -2.74 -1.03 4.71
C PHE A 146 -2.52 -0.08 3.50
N GLY A 147 -3.30 -0.19 2.42
CA GLY A 147 -3.16 0.67 1.24
C GLY A 147 -3.43 2.16 1.52
N CYS A 148 -4.33 2.45 2.45
CA CYS A 148 -4.68 3.82 2.87
C CYS A 148 -3.86 4.29 4.09
N SER A 149 -2.91 3.49 4.56
CA SER A 149 -2.16 3.78 5.77
C SER A 149 -1.14 4.89 5.58
N GLY A 150 -0.56 5.37 6.69
CA GLY A 150 0.51 6.36 6.67
C GLY A 150 1.08 6.66 8.06
N LYS A 151 2.17 7.42 8.09
CA LYS A 151 2.73 7.98 9.33
C LYS A 151 1.87 9.14 9.80
N ILE A 152 1.57 9.18 11.09
CA ILE A 152 0.86 10.31 11.70
C ILE A 152 1.73 11.58 11.54
N GLY A 153 1.11 12.71 11.22
CA GLY A 153 1.84 13.97 11.02
C GLY A 153 2.42 14.17 9.62
N THR A 154 2.27 13.20 8.71
CA THR A 154 2.77 13.34 7.33
C THR A 154 1.68 13.85 6.38
N PRO A 155 2.02 14.73 5.41
CA PRO A 155 1.05 15.25 4.44
C PRO A 155 0.32 14.16 3.64
N PHE A 156 -0.95 14.42 3.29
CA PHE A 156 -1.77 13.46 2.57
C PHE A 156 -1.46 13.43 1.05
N LEU A 157 -1.17 12.21 0.57
CA LEU A 157 -1.31 11.64 -0.77
C LEU A 157 -0.55 12.23 -1.98
N HIS A 158 -1.08 13.20 -2.71
CA HIS A 158 -0.84 13.22 -4.17
C HIS A 158 0.48 13.86 -4.64
N TRP A 159 1.16 14.61 -3.76
CA TRP A 159 2.28 15.44 -4.19
C TRP A 159 3.62 14.73 -4.22
N HIS A 160 3.82 13.66 -3.44
CA HIS A 160 5.16 13.10 -3.28
C HIS A 160 5.66 12.31 -4.50
N HIS A 161 4.79 11.67 -5.28
CA HIS A 161 5.25 11.03 -6.53
C HIS A 161 5.46 12.05 -7.63
N ARG A 162 4.60 13.08 -7.70
CA ARG A 162 4.84 14.21 -8.61
C ARG A 162 6.09 14.99 -8.21
N ALA A 163 6.38 15.10 -6.91
CA ALA A 163 7.60 15.68 -6.37
C ALA A 163 8.84 14.83 -6.67
N ALA A 164 8.70 13.50 -6.66
CA ALA A 164 9.78 12.60 -7.01
C ALA A 164 10.06 12.59 -8.53
N LEU A 165 9.05 12.88 -9.36
CA LEU A 165 9.18 13.03 -10.81
C LEU A 165 9.53 14.46 -11.24
N SER A 166 9.20 15.47 -10.43
CA SER A 166 9.44 16.89 -10.69
C SER A 166 9.88 17.60 -9.39
N PRO A 167 11.12 18.08 -9.28
CA PRO A 167 11.63 18.73 -8.06
C PRO A 167 10.89 20.03 -7.71
N GLU A 168 10.18 20.63 -8.66
CA GLU A 168 9.33 21.79 -8.46
C GLU A 168 7.91 21.36 -8.08
N VAL A 169 7.69 21.07 -6.80
CA VAL A 169 6.34 20.85 -6.29
C VAL A 169 5.57 22.17 -6.39
N PRO A 170 4.49 22.26 -7.18
CA PRO A 170 3.67 23.46 -7.18
C PRO A 170 3.10 23.63 -5.78
N HIS A 171 3.48 24.71 -5.10
CA HIS A 171 2.79 25.15 -3.88
C HIS A 171 1.34 25.41 -4.27
N ASN A 172 0.45 24.47 -3.94
CA ASN A 172 -0.98 24.72 -4.06
C ASN A 172 -1.51 25.12 -2.68
N PRO A 173 -1.75 26.42 -2.42
CA PRO A 173 -2.21 26.91 -1.13
C PRO A 173 -3.60 26.38 -0.71
N LEU A 174 -4.41 25.85 -1.65
CA LEU A 174 -5.69 25.21 -1.31
C LEU A 174 -5.53 23.82 -0.68
N TYR A 175 -4.36 23.18 -0.83
CA TYR A 175 -4.09 21.85 -0.28
C TYR A 175 -2.96 21.83 0.75
N ASP A 176 -2.35 22.99 1.03
CA ASP A 176 -1.38 23.19 2.11
C ASP A 176 -2.07 23.34 3.49
N ILE A 177 -3.15 22.59 3.70
CA ILE A 177 -3.88 22.54 4.98
C ILE A 177 -3.12 21.62 5.95
N ARG A 178 -1.82 21.89 6.16
CA ARG A 178 -0.98 21.17 7.13
C ARG A 178 -1.53 21.21 8.54
N GLU A 179 -2.33 22.23 8.86
CA GLU A 179 -2.84 22.44 10.22
C GLU A 179 -3.90 21.44 10.68
N HIS A 180 -4.52 20.66 9.78
CA HIS A 180 -5.64 19.79 10.16
C HIS A 180 -5.36 18.30 9.92
N GLN A 181 -4.59 17.90 8.90
CA GLN A 181 -4.52 16.49 8.45
C GLN A 181 -4.10 15.40 9.48
N PRO A 182 -3.13 15.60 10.40
CA PRO A 182 -2.64 14.51 11.25
C PRO A 182 -3.69 13.98 12.23
N VAL A 183 -4.47 14.92 12.73
CA VAL A 183 -5.50 14.69 13.73
C VAL A 183 -6.69 13.94 13.12
N TRP A 184 -6.96 14.16 11.83
CA TRP A 184 -8.03 13.51 11.10
C TRP A 184 -7.73 12.04 10.83
N ALA A 185 -6.48 11.65 10.60
CA ALA A 185 -6.14 10.26 10.31
C ALA A 185 -6.42 9.31 11.49
N ILE A 186 -6.02 9.70 12.70
CA ILE A 186 -6.34 8.95 13.92
C ILE A 186 -7.85 8.96 14.19
N ALA A 187 -8.47 10.15 14.08
CA ALA A 187 -9.90 10.29 14.28
C ALA A 187 -10.68 9.41 13.29
N HIS A 188 -10.24 9.34 12.04
CA HIS A 188 -10.85 8.53 10.99
C HIS A 188 -10.77 7.03 11.29
N ASP A 189 -9.61 6.50 11.69
CA ASP A 189 -9.49 5.10 12.09
C ASP A 189 -10.43 4.75 13.24
N MET A 190 -10.43 5.61 14.26
CA MET A 190 -11.26 5.40 15.43
C MET A 190 -12.75 5.50 15.09
N GLN A 191 -13.18 6.50 14.31
CA GLN A 191 -14.56 6.59 13.81
C GLN A 191 -14.94 5.34 13.04
N SER A 192 -14.10 4.94 12.08
CA SER A 192 -14.35 3.78 11.23
C SER A 192 -14.42 2.47 12.03
N ALA A 193 -13.64 2.34 13.10
CA ALA A 193 -13.75 1.22 14.04
C ALA A 193 -15.09 1.20 14.80
N LEU A 194 -15.55 2.36 15.29
CA LEU A 194 -16.86 2.48 15.95
C LEU A 194 -18.00 2.09 14.99
N ILE A 195 -17.97 2.65 13.78
CA ILE A 195 -18.94 2.38 12.71
C ILE A 195 -18.95 0.91 12.36
N THR A 196 -17.77 0.31 12.20
CA THR A 196 -17.61 -1.10 11.87
C THR A 196 -18.20 -2.00 12.95
N VAL A 197 -17.83 -1.81 14.22
CA VAL A 197 -18.34 -2.63 15.32
C VAL A 197 -19.86 -2.47 15.47
N TRP A 198 -20.37 -1.23 15.41
CA TRP A 198 -21.81 -0.97 15.44
C TRP A 198 -22.53 -1.64 14.27
N GLY A 199 -22.04 -1.47 13.04
CA GLY A 199 -22.66 -2.03 11.82
C GLY A 199 -22.66 -3.56 11.81
N LEU A 200 -21.64 -4.19 12.37
CA LEU A 200 -21.58 -5.65 12.56
C LEU A 200 -22.62 -6.16 13.56
N ILE A 201 -23.10 -5.32 14.49
CA ILE A 201 -24.11 -5.66 15.49
C ILE A 201 -25.52 -5.37 14.97
N THR A 202 -25.72 -4.19 14.39
CA THR A 202 -27.03 -3.70 13.96
C THR A 202 -27.42 -4.15 12.56
N GLY A 203 -26.49 -4.74 11.81
CA GLY A 203 -26.70 -5.17 10.42
C GLY A 203 -26.90 -4.00 9.45
N ALA A 204 -26.81 -2.76 9.94
CA ALA A 204 -27.01 -1.56 9.15
C ALA A 204 -25.93 -1.44 8.06
N LYS A 205 -26.39 -1.23 6.84
CA LYS A 205 -25.54 -0.86 5.70
C LYS A 205 -25.66 0.65 5.52
N GLY A 206 -24.74 1.43 6.07
CA GLY A 206 -24.84 2.88 5.93
C GLY A 206 -23.67 3.63 6.52
N ASN A 207 -23.34 4.74 5.87
CA ASN A 207 -22.42 5.74 6.36
C ASN A 207 -23.05 6.39 7.58
N ILE A 208 -22.51 6.09 8.76
CA ILE A 208 -22.79 6.90 9.94
C ILE A 208 -22.02 8.20 9.74
N LEU A 209 -22.73 9.32 9.73
CA LEU A 209 -22.11 10.62 9.86
C LEU A 209 -21.54 10.72 11.28
N VAL A 210 -20.23 10.56 11.42
CA VAL A 210 -19.51 10.89 12.66
C VAL A 210 -18.74 12.18 12.39
N SER A 211 -19.17 13.27 13.01
CA SER A 211 -18.45 14.54 12.90
C SER A 211 -17.15 14.48 13.71
N SER A 212 -16.02 14.78 13.10
CA SER A 212 -14.78 15.06 13.84
C SER A 212 -14.72 16.56 14.13
N GLU A 213 -14.59 16.93 15.40
CA GLU A 213 -14.30 18.31 15.76
C GLU A 213 -12.88 18.71 15.36
N VAL A 214 -12.69 20.02 15.17
CA VAL A 214 -11.47 20.75 14.73
C VAL A 214 -10.20 20.49 15.58
N ARG A 215 -10.25 19.63 16.60
CA ARG A 215 -9.10 19.35 17.49
C ARG A 215 -8.90 17.87 17.85
N GLY A 216 -9.46 16.93 17.07
CA GLY A 216 -9.17 15.50 17.25
C GLY A 216 -9.86 14.82 18.40
N ARG A 217 -10.88 15.47 18.97
CA ARG A 217 -11.88 14.73 19.73
C ARG A 217 -12.82 14.10 18.73
N ILE A 218 -13.07 12.81 18.92
CA ILE A 218 -14.16 12.16 18.21
C ILE A 218 -15.39 12.42 19.02
N ILE A 219 -16.19 13.36 18.53
CA ILE A 219 -17.56 13.49 18.96
C ILE A 219 -18.34 12.50 18.13
N VAL A 220 -18.81 11.44 18.78
CA VAL A 220 -19.86 10.64 18.18
C VAL A 220 -21.13 11.49 18.24
N ASP A 221 -21.33 12.33 17.22
CA ASP A 221 -22.52 13.19 17.12
C ASP A 221 -23.80 12.38 16.86
N ASN A 222 -23.62 11.09 16.53
CA ASN A 222 -24.75 10.20 16.37
C ASN A 222 -25.27 9.74 17.74
N SER A 223 -26.35 10.37 18.20
CA SER A 223 -27.16 9.94 19.35
C SER A 223 -27.53 8.45 19.26
N THR A 224 -27.71 7.88 18.07
CA THR A 224 -27.97 6.44 17.86
C THR A 224 -26.86 5.56 18.43
N ILE A 225 -25.59 5.96 18.31
CA ILE A 225 -24.48 5.20 18.88
C ILE A 225 -24.37 5.46 20.40
N ARG A 226 -24.76 6.64 20.90
CA ARG A 226 -24.58 7.03 22.30
C ARG A 226 -25.76 6.70 23.23
N GLU A 227 -26.97 6.61 22.69
CA GLU A 227 -28.23 6.61 23.46
C GLU A 227 -29.01 5.29 23.31
N GLY A 228 -28.35 4.22 22.85
CA GLY A 228 -28.96 2.88 22.86
C GLY A 228 -29.50 2.39 21.52
N GLY A 229 -29.10 2.98 20.39
CA GLY A 229 -29.35 2.43 19.05
C GLY A 229 -28.50 1.20 18.69
N TRP A 230 -27.99 0.49 19.69
CA TRP A 230 -27.30 -0.79 19.56
C TRP A 230 -28.34 -1.92 19.64
N ALA A 231 -29.27 -1.94 18.69
CA ALA A 231 -30.23 -3.03 18.55
C ALA A 231 -29.62 -4.12 17.67
N ARG A 232 -29.47 -5.34 18.21
CA ARG A 232 -28.95 -6.47 17.42
C ARG A 232 -29.87 -6.75 16.23
N HIS A 233 -29.30 -6.84 15.04
CA HIS A 233 -30.04 -7.31 13.87
C HIS A 233 -30.52 -8.75 14.06
N PRO A 234 -31.72 -9.15 13.60
CA PRO A 234 -32.19 -10.53 13.68
C PRO A 234 -31.23 -11.56 13.07
N ASP A 235 -30.57 -11.19 11.96
CA ASP A 235 -29.64 -12.08 11.24
C ASP A 235 -28.21 -12.07 11.78
N VAL A 236 -27.89 -11.19 12.74
CA VAL A 236 -26.55 -11.09 13.32
C VAL A 236 -26.42 -12.05 14.50
N LYS A 237 -25.39 -12.90 14.43
CA LYS A 237 -24.99 -13.78 15.53
C LYS A 237 -23.88 -13.10 16.33
N LEU A 238 -24.06 -13.01 17.64
CA LEU A 238 -23.05 -12.51 18.58
C LEU A 238 -22.70 -13.59 19.60
N ASP A 239 -21.46 -13.63 20.07
CA ASP A 239 -21.04 -14.52 21.15
C ASP A 239 -21.30 -13.98 22.57
N SER A 240 -21.70 -12.71 22.68
CA SER A 240 -21.90 -11.98 23.92
C SER A 240 -23.12 -11.05 23.79
N PRO A 241 -23.74 -10.61 24.91
CA PRO A 241 -24.79 -9.59 24.90
C PRO A 241 -24.31 -8.29 24.24
N VAL A 242 -25.23 -7.55 23.62
CA VAL A 242 -24.91 -6.30 22.90
C VAL A 242 -24.32 -5.25 23.85
N GLU A 243 -24.77 -5.26 25.09
CA GLU A 243 -24.33 -4.38 26.18
C GLU A 243 -22.82 -4.48 26.42
N ASP A 244 -22.24 -5.67 26.25
CA ASP A 244 -20.80 -5.87 26.42
C ASP A 244 -20.00 -5.23 25.29
N TYR A 245 -20.49 -5.33 24.04
CA TYR A 245 -19.87 -4.67 22.89
C TYR A 245 -19.96 -3.15 23.03
N TYR A 246 -21.14 -2.65 23.38
CA TYR A 246 -21.38 -1.23 23.64
C TYR A 246 -20.42 -0.73 24.72
N LYS A 247 -20.35 -1.43 25.85
CA LYS A 247 -19.49 -1.06 26.98
C LYS A 247 -18.03 -0.98 26.56
N VAL A 248 -17.50 -2.03 25.92
CA VAL A 248 -16.10 -2.06 25.45
C VAL A 248 -15.81 -0.92 24.48
N THR A 249 -16.73 -0.68 23.54
CA THR A 249 -16.59 0.38 22.53
C THR A 249 -16.57 1.77 23.17
N MET A 250 -17.51 2.04 24.09
CA MET A 250 -17.63 3.35 24.73
C MET A 250 -16.57 3.60 25.80
N ASP A 251 -16.08 2.54 26.47
CA ASP A 251 -14.95 2.65 27.39
C ASP A 251 -13.69 3.02 26.60
N TRP A 252 -13.38 2.29 25.53
CA TRP A 252 -12.23 2.59 24.66
C TRP A 252 -12.29 4.00 24.07
N LEU A 253 -13.45 4.42 23.55
CA LEU A 253 -13.63 5.77 23.03
C LEU A 253 -13.39 6.85 24.10
N ARG A 254 -13.89 6.64 25.32
CA ARG A 254 -13.68 7.56 26.45
C ARG A 254 -12.20 7.65 26.81
N GLU A 255 -11.53 6.52 26.95
CA GLU A 255 -10.09 6.45 27.23
C GLU A 255 -9.26 7.18 26.16
N ARG A 256 -9.58 6.98 24.88
CA ARG A 256 -8.90 7.67 23.78
C ARG A 256 -9.16 9.18 23.76
N ASN A 257 -10.38 9.60 24.07
CA ASN A 257 -10.72 11.03 24.08
C ASN A 257 -10.03 11.78 25.24
N THR A 258 -9.78 11.12 26.37
CA THR A 258 -9.12 11.69 27.56
C THR A 258 -7.61 11.40 27.64
N GLY A 259 -7.12 10.43 26.87
CA GLY A 259 -5.74 9.95 26.89
C GLY A 259 -4.75 10.78 26.08
N VAL A 260 -3.57 10.19 25.87
CA VAL A 260 -2.45 10.79 25.12
C VAL A 260 -2.85 11.04 23.67
N ARG A 261 -2.51 12.22 23.17
CA ARG A 261 -2.72 12.61 21.77
C ARG A 261 -1.40 12.70 21.06
N ILE A 262 -1.35 12.06 19.90
CA ILE A 262 -0.20 12.11 19.00
C ILE A 262 -0.64 12.89 17.75
N THR A 263 0.13 13.92 17.42
CA THR A 263 0.00 14.72 16.21
C THR A 263 1.09 14.40 15.19
N GLU A 264 2.18 13.77 15.63
CA GLU A 264 3.34 13.43 14.80
C GLU A 264 3.85 12.04 15.16
N HIS A 265 4.20 11.23 14.16
CA HIS A 265 4.59 9.83 14.34
C HIS A 265 5.69 9.61 15.39
N HIS A 266 6.67 10.51 15.49
CA HIS A 266 7.79 10.39 16.44
C HIS A 266 7.40 10.61 17.91
N GLN A 267 6.17 11.04 18.20
CA GLN A 267 5.65 11.12 19.57
C GLN A 267 5.15 9.75 20.06
N ALA A 268 5.03 8.75 19.18
CA ALA A 268 4.71 7.38 19.57
C ALA A 268 5.87 6.75 20.37
N SER A 269 5.58 5.73 21.17
CA SER A 269 6.59 5.11 22.04
C SER A 269 7.65 4.31 21.29
N GLU A 270 7.30 3.72 20.15
CA GLU A 270 8.16 2.92 19.27
C GLU A 270 7.89 3.29 17.79
N PRO A 271 8.17 4.54 17.38
CA PRO A 271 7.72 5.08 16.11
C PRO A 271 8.32 4.31 14.93
N LEU A 272 7.48 3.95 13.97
CA LEU A 272 7.94 3.32 12.74
C LEU A 272 8.67 4.32 11.87
N ASN A 273 9.96 4.07 11.67
CA ASN A 273 10.78 4.83 10.76
C ASN A 273 10.91 4.11 9.41
N TYR A 274 10.35 4.70 8.36
CA TYR A 274 10.54 4.33 6.95
C TYR A 274 10.42 5.57 6.05
N PRO A 275 10.99 5.55 4.83
CA PRO A 275 10.94 6.70 3.93
C PRO A 275 9.50 7.06 3.58
N ASP A 276 9.20 8.36 3.46
CA ASP A 276 7.85 8.86 3.16
C ASP A 276 7.35 8.46 1.77
N TYR A 277 8.28 8.18 0.86
CA TYR A 277 7.98 7.85 -0.52
C TYR A 277 8.85 6.70 -1.00
N MET A 278 8.26 5.90 -1.89
CA MET A 278 9.02 5.01 -2.74
C MET A 278 9.64 5.84 -3.86
N PRO A 279 10.97 5.86 -4.07
CA PRO A 279 11.51 6.48 -5.25
C PRO A 279 10.95 5.75 -6.48
N PRO A 280 10.45 6.49 -7.50
CA PRO A 280 10.01 5.86 -8.74
C PRO A 280 11.19 5.10 -9.36
N PRO A 281 10.94 3.96 -10.03
CA PRO A 281 11.95 3.26 -10.79
C PRO A 281 12.69 4.19 -11.75
N GLN A 282 14.01 4.04 -11.90
CA GLN A 282 14.81 4.91 -12.77
C GLN A 282 14.26 4.95 -14.21
N VAL A 283 13.78 3.82 -14.71
CA VAL A 283 13.15 3.73 -16.04
C VAL A 283 11.92 4.65 -16.19
N ASP A 284 11.17 4.89 -15.11
CA ASP A 284 10.01 5.79 -15.12
C ASP A 284 10.44 7.24 -15.05
N ILE A 285 11.48 7.54 -14.27
CA ILE A 285 12.13 8.85 -14.25
C ILE A 285 12.62 9.18 -15.65
N ASP A 286 13.37 8.28 -16.29
CA ASP A 286 13.90 8.46 -17.64
C ASP A 286 12.79 8.58 -18.69
N ALA A 287 11.67 7.84 -18.54
CA ALA A 287 10.51 7.97 -19.40
C ALA A 287 9.82 9.34 -19.23
N HIS A 288 9.68 9.81 -17.99
CA HIS A 288 9.11 11.12 -17.67
C HIS A 288 9.97 12.25 -18.23
N MET A 289 11.27 12.24 -17.98
CA MET A 289 12.21 13.26 -18.50
C MET A 289 12.17 13.33 -20.04
N ARG A 290 12.07 12.19 -20.73
CA ARG A 290 11.92 12.15 -22.19
C ARG A 290 10.58 12.74 -22.66
N LYS A 291 9.50 12.55 -21.89
CA LYS A 291 8.19 13.13 -22.19
C LYS A 291 8.22 14.65 -22.00
N GLU A 292 8.75 15.14 -20.88
CA GLU A 292 8.90 16.57 -20.62
C GLU A 292 9.76 17.25 -21.69
N ALA A 293 10.88 16.64 -22.09
CA ALA A 293 11.71 17.15 -23.18
C ALA A 293 10.94 17.26 -24.52
N LYS A 294 10.07 16.29 -24.83
CA LYS A 294 9.21 16.35 -26.03
C LYS A 294 8.15 17.43 -25.94
N GLU A 295 7.51 17.59 -24.78
CA GLU A 295 6.49 18.63 -24.55
C GLU A 295 7.10 20.03 -24.62
N GLN A 296 8.29 20.21 -24.03
CA GLN A 296 9.05 21.45 -24.09
C GLN A 296 9.45 21.78 -25.54
N ALA A 297 9.99 20.80 -26.28
CA ALA A 297 10.31 20.99 -27.70
C ALA A 297 9.06 21.32 -28.55
N ALA A 298 7.91 20.70 -28.24
CA ALA A 298 6.65 21.01 -28.91
C ALA A 298 6.13 22.42 -28.59
N LYS A 299 6.30 22.88 -27.34
CA LYS A 299 5.97 24.24 -26.91
C LYS A 299 6.86 25.26 -27.62
N GLU A 300 8.17 25.05 -27.64
CA GLU A 300 9.13 25.91 -28.35
C GLU A 300 8.81 25.95 -29.85
N ALA A 301 8.47 24.83 -30.47
CA ALA A 301 8.05 24.79 -31.88
C ALA A 301 6.75 25.57 -32.15
N ARG A 302 5.79 25.56 -31.22
CA ARG A 302 4.54 26.35 -31.33
C ARG A 302 4.82 27.85 -31.16
N GLU A 303 5.67 28.22 -30.21
CA GLU A 303 6.08 29.61 -29.98
C GLU A 303 6.88 30.14 -31.18
N ALA A 304 7.81 29.35 -31.73
CA ALA A 304 8.55 29.69 -32.94
C ALA A 304 7.62 29.88 -34.15
N LYS A 305 6.61 29.03 -34.33
CA LYS A 305 5.59 29.20 -35.38
C LYS A 305 4.75 30.45 -35.17
N ARG A 306 4.39 30.77 -33.92
CA ARG A 306 3.67 32.01 -33.58
C ARG A 306 4.51 33.24 -33.93
N HIS A 307 5.77 33.27 -33.52
CA HIS A 307 6.69 34.36 -33.85
C HIS A 307 6.94 34.51 -35.35
N ALA A 308 7.09 33.39 -36.09
CA ALA A 308 7.21 33.44 -37.54
C ALA A 308 5.96 34.03 -38.20
N LYS A 309 4.76 33.67 -37.71
CA LYS A 309 3.49 34.24 -38.20
C LYS A 309 3.38 35.73 -37.90
N GLU A 310 3.72 36.15 -36.67
CA GLU A 310 3.74 37.57 -36.26
C GLU A 310 4.72 38.38 -37.12
N GLN A 311 5.90 37.85 -37.44
CA GLN A 311 6.85 38.53 -38.32
C GLN A 311 6.31 38.69 -39.75
N VAL A 312 5.69 37.66 -40.31
CA VAL A 312 5.05 37.75 -41.65
C VAL A 312 3.92 38.78 -41.64
N GLU A 313 3.09 38.81 -40.60
CA GLU A 313 2.03 39.81 -40.44
C GLU A 313 2.61 41.23 -40.30
N LEU A 314 3.68 41.44 -39.53
CA LEU A 314 4.37 42.72 -39.43
C LEU A 314 4.94 43.18 -40.77
N CYS A 315 5.58 42.28 -41.54
CA CYS A 315 6.06 42.60 -42.88
C CYS A 315 4.91 42.99 -43.84
N ASN A 316 3.78 42.29 -43.75
CA ASN A 316 2.59 42.59 -44.56
C ASN A 316 1.94 43.92 -44.14
N MET A 317 1.85 44.22 -42.84
CA MET A 317 1.33 45.49 -42.35
C MET A 317 2.24 46.67 -42.68
N ALA A 318 3.57 46.50 -42.59
CA ALA A 318 4.53 47.52 -43.03
C ALA A 318 4.36 47.84 -44.54
N SER A 319 3.94 46.84 -45.33
CA SER A 319 3.61 47.01 -46.75
C SER A 319 2.24 47.69 -46.97
N GLN A 320 1.31 47.60 -46.02
CA GLN A 320 -0.05 48.17 -46.12
C GLN A 320 -0.20 49.54 -45.43
N GLN A 321 0.65 49.88 -44.45
CA GLN A 321 0.63 51.15 -43.70
C GLN A 321 1.21 52.35 -44.47
N GLY A 322 1.23 52.29 -45.79
CA GLY A 322 1.19 53.47 -46.66
C GLY A 322 -0.11 54.29 -46.54
N GLY A 323 -1.04 53.97 -45.63
CA GLY A 323 -2.25 54.75 -45.43
C GLY A 323 -2.96 54.52 -44.10
N LYS A 324 -2.91 55.55 -43.24
CA LYS A 324 -3.84 55.88 -42.13
C LYS A 324 -3.85 54.94 -40.90
N LEU A 325 -3.24 55.44 -39.81
CA LEU A 325 -3.55 55.05 -38.44
C LEU A 325 -4.88 55.68 -37.97
N ALA A 326 -5.76 54.87 -37.39
CA ALA A 326 -6.80 55.33 -36.47
C ALA A 326 -6.82 54.39 -35.25
N SER A 327 -6.79 55.00 -34.07
CA SER A 327 -6.76 54.38 -32.76
C SER A 327 -8.16 53.99 -32.28
N ASN A 328 -8.32 52.82 -31.68
CA ASN A 328 -9.33 52.60 -30.63
C ASN A 328 -8.90 51.47 -29.67
N PRO A 329 -9.13 51.63 -28.35
CA PRO A 329 -8.82 50.61 -27.36
C PRO A 329 -10.02 49.70 -27.08
N VAL A 330 -9.77 48.46 -26.67
CA VAL A 330 -10.80 47.55 -26.13
C VAL A 330 -10.39 47.13 -24.71
N PRO A 331 -11.32 47.08 -23.73
CA PRO A 331 -11.01 46.75 -22.34
C PRO A 331 -11.04 45.23 -22.06
N LEU A 332 -10.20 44.80 -21.12
CA LEU A 332 -10.25 43.49 -20.48
C LEU A 332 -11.26 43.49 -19.32
N GLU A 333 -12.30 42.67 -19.37
CA GLU A 333 -13.03 42.23 -18.18
C GLU A 333 -13.41 40.73 -18.27
N ASP A 334 -13.50 40.14 -17.09
CA ASP A 334 -14.14 38.87 -16.70
C ASP A 334 -13.41 37.52 -16.85
N MET A 335 -12.74 37.14 -15.76
CA MET A 335 -12.71 35.76 -15.27
C MET A 335 -12.98 35.72 -13.77
N ARG A 336 -14.22 35.36 -13.38
CA ARG A 336 -14.57 34.96 -12.01
C ARG A 336 -14.48 33.44 -11.91
N PHE A 337 -13.68 32.94 -10.97
CA PHE A 337 -13.67 31.52 -10.60
C PHE A 337 -14.61 31.30 -9.41
N HIS A 338 -15.66 30.50 -9.61
CA HIS A 338 -16.48 29.96 -8.54
C HIS A 338 -15.79 28.74 -7.91
N ILE A 339 -15.59 28.81 -6.60
CA ILE A 339 -15.10 27.75 -5.73
C ILE A 339 -16.28 26.87 -5.34
N TYR A 340 -16.20 25.56 -5.55
CA TYR A 340 -16.90 24.54 -4.76
C TYR A 340 -16.20 23.18 -4.93
N VAL A 341 -15.76 22.58 -3.82
CA VAL A 341 -15.53 21.13 -3.75
C VAL A 341 -15.87 20.63 -2.34
N ASP A 342 -17.08 20.10 -2.19
CA ASP A 342 -17.38 19.07 -1.19
C ASP A 342 -16.99 17.70 -1.79
N SER A 343 -16.48 16.82 -0.93
CA SER A 343 -16.11 15.40 -1.14
C SER A 343 -15.27 15.04 -2.39
N VAL A 344 -13.94 15.04 -2.23
CA VAL A 344 -12.93 14.67 -3.25
C VAL A 344 -13.14 13.28 -3.89
N TRP A 345 -13.75 12.32 -3.18
CA TRP A 345 -14.03 10.99 -3.74
C TRP A 345 -15.33 10.92 -4.55
N GLU A 346 -16.37 11.66 -4.14
CA GLU A 346 -17.60 11.76 -4.94
C GLU A 346 -17.42 12.68 -6.14
N ALA A 347 -16.59 13.73 -6.07
CA ALA A 347 -16.33 14.62 -7.21
C ALA A 347 -15.51 13.95 -8.33
N ILE A 348 -14.62 13.02 -8.00
CA ILE A 348 -13.91 12.18 -8.98
C ILE A 348 -14.88 11.16 -9.57
N TRP A 349 -15.71 10.53 -8.73
CA TRP A 349 -16.66 9.51 -9.17
C TRP A 349 -17.86 10.07 -9.97
N LEU A 350 -18.41 11.24 -9.60
CA LEU A 350 -19.53 11.89 -10.31
C LEU A 350 -19.13 12.56 -11.62
N ARG A 351 -17.86 12.99 -11.78
CA ARG A 351 -17.36 13.44 -13.09
C ARG A 351 -17.22 12.28 -14.07
N ASP A 352 -16.95 11.07 -13.59
CA ASP A 352 -16.78 9.86 -14.41
C ASP A 352 -18.13 9.21 -14.84
N VAL A 353 -19.23 9.54 -14.17
CA VAL A 353 -20.54 8.88 -14.40
C VAL A 353 -21.44 9.63 -15.40
N GLN A 354 -21.20 10.92 -15.68
CA GLN A 354 -22.05 11.71 -16.58
C GLN A 354 -21.62 11.61 -18.06
N GLY A 355 -21.74 10.40 -18.61
CA GLY A 355 -22.20 10.17 -19.98
C GLY A 355 -21.15 9.87 -21.06
N ASP A 356 -20.87 8.59 -21.35
CA ASP A 356 -21.46 7.85 -22.49
C ASP A 356 -20.98 6.37 -22.47
N ARG A 357 -21.93 5.46 -22.71
CA ARG A 357 -21.87 4.00 -23.00
C ARG A 357 -20.81 3.09 -22.36
N GLY A 358 -21.26 2.37 -21.32
CA GLY A 358 -20.88 0.96 -21.08
C GLY A 358 -19.80 0.72 -20.04
N ALA A 359 -20.15 0.91 -18.77
CA ALA A 359 -19.26 0.68 -17.63
C ALA A 359 -18.77 -0.79 -17.51
N THR A 360 -17.52 -1.04 -17.93
CA THR A 360 -16.64 -1.96 -17.21
C THR A 360 -15.94 -1.14 -16.12
N SER A 361 -15.79 -1.71 -14.92
CA SER A 361 -15.16 -1.09 -13.73
C SER A 361 -14.00 -0.15 -14.10
N GLY A 362 -13.83 1.01 -13.43
CA GLY A 362 -12.81 2.06 -13.67
C GLY A 362 -11.32 1.65 -13.69
N ARG A 363 -11.02 0.56 -14.38
CA ARG A 363 -9.76 -0.16 -14.56
C ARG A 363 -9.35 -0.15 -16.04
N ASP A 364 -10.32 -0.20 -16.96
CA ASP A 364 -10.05 0.02 -18.40
C ASP A 364 -9.81 1.51 -18.67
N PHE A 365 -10.55 2.38 -17.97
CA PHE A 365 -10.42 3.84 -18.04
C PHE A 365 -8.98 4.29 -17.72
N LEU A 366 -8.42 3.86 -16.58
CA LEU A 366 -7.07 4.27 -16.17
C LEU A 366 -5.94 3.76 -17.07
N ARG A 367 -6.08 2.59 -17.71
CA ARG A 367 -5.06 2.08 -18.64
C ARG A 367 -5.11 2.82 -19.96
N VAL A 368 -6.29 3.03 -20.51
CA VAL A 368 -6.49 3.81 -21.75
C VAL A 368 -6.02 5.24 -21.53
N ASP A 369 -6.40 5.88 -20.42
CA ASP A 369 -5.95 7.22 -20.07
C ASP A 369 -4.44 7.30 -19.88
N ALA A 370 -3.82 6.31 -19.22
CA ALA A 370 -2.36 6.27 -19.07
C ALA A 370 -1.66 6.10 -20.42
N ILE A 371 -2.20 5.27 -21.33
CA ILE A 371 -1.70 5.11 -22.70
C ILE A 371 -1.86 6.42 -23.48
N GLU A 372 -3.04 7.03 -23.46
CA GLU A 372 -3.35 8.29 -24.15
C GLU A 372 -2.52 9.45 -23.60
N ALA A 373 -2.30 9.50 -22.29
CA ALA A 373 -1.43 10.48 -21.64
C ALA A 373 0.06 10.16 -21.79
N GLY A 374 0.45 9.03 -22.39
CA GLY A 374 1.86 8.62 -22.51
C GLY A 374 2.56 8.42 -21.16
N CYS A 375 1.81 8.06 -20.12
CA CYS A 375 2.34 7.77 -18.80
C CYS A 375 2.95 6.35 -18.77
N PRO A 376 4.09 6.14 -18.09
CA PRO A 376 4.62 4.80 -17.91
C PRO A 376 3.63 3.97 -17.07
N PHE A 377 3.19 2.85 -17.63
CA PHE A 377 2.35 1.87 -16.94
C PHE A 377 3.00 0.50 -17.05
N LEU A 378 2.72 -0.37 -16.08
CA LEU A 378 3.16 -1.76 -16.16
C LEU A 378 2.35 -2.45 -17.27
N ASN A 379 2.97 -2.71 -18.43
CA ASN A 379 2.28 -3.39 -19.52
C ASN A 379 2.04 -4.86 -19.14
N TRP A 380 0.90 -5.10 -18.49
CA TRP A 380 0.53 -6.39 -17.94
C TRP A 380 -0.73 -6.88 -18.64
N GLU A 381 -0.52 -7.51 -19.78
CA GLU A 381 -1.58 -8.21 -20.49
C GLU A 381 -1.81 -9.55 -19.82
N ARG A 382 -3.03 -9.76 -19.34
CA ARG A 382 -3.49 -11.04 -18.79
C ARG A 382 -4.64 -11.53 -19.66
N PRO A 383 -4.72 -12.84 -19.93
CA PRO A 383 -5.92 -13.40 -20.53
C PRO A 383 -7.14 -13.02 -19.68
N SER A 384 -8.27 -12.72 -20.32
CA SER A 384 -9.51 -12.53 -19.56
C SER A 384 -9.85 -13.82 -18.79
N THR A 385 -10.60 -13.71 -17.69
CA THR A 385 -10.97 -14.90 -16.88
C THR A 385 -11.69 -15.95 -17.74
N ALA A 386 -12.47 -15.51 -18.73
CA ALA A 386 -13.18 -16.37 -19.68
C ALA A 386 -12.26 -17.11 -20.67
N GLN A 387 -11.02 -16.65 -20.84
CA GLN A 387 -10.01 -17.23 -21.75
C GLN A 387 -8.95 -18.04 -21.01
N LEU A 388 -9.12 -18.26 -19.70
CA LEU A 388 -8.18 -19.04 -18.92
C LEU A 388 -8.29 -20.53 -19.26
N ASP A 389 -7.16 -21.13 -19.63
CA ASP A 389 -7.02 -22.57 -19.71
C ASP A 389 -6.73 -23.11 -18.31
N HIS A 390 -7.78 -23.58 -17.64
CA HIS A 390 -7.69 -24.15 -16.29
C HIS A 390 -6.89 -25.45 -16.21
N SER A 391 -6.52 -26.07 -17.35
CA SER A 391 -5.65 -27.24 -17.38
C SER A 391 -4.16 -26.87 -17.31
N ARG A 392 -3.83 -25.60 -17.56
CA ARG A 392 -2.45 -25.08 -17.58
C ARG A 392 -2.20 -24.18 -16.38
N ARG A 393 -0.95 -24.15 -15.94
CA ARG A 393 -0.51 -23.28 -14.83
C ARG A 393 -0.24 -21.89 -15.37
N LEU A 394 -1.08 -20.95 -14.99
CA LEU A 394 -0.89 -19.54 -15.27
C LEU A 394 0.08 -18.94 -14.25
N LEU A 395 1.15 -18.30 -14.70
CA LEU A 395 2.05 -17.55 -13.84
C LEU A 395 1.48 -16.15 -13.60
N ALA A 396 1.83 -15.51 -12.48
CA ALA A 396 1.42 -14.13 -12.20
C ALA A 396 1.98 -13.10 -13.20
N SER A 397 2.85 -13.51 -14.12
CA SER A 397 3.26 -12.71 -15.28
C SER A 397 2.18 -12.61 -16.37
N GLY A 398 1.09 -13.39 -16.28
CA GLY A 398 0.07 -13.52 -17.33
C GLY A 398 0.38 -14.56 -18.41
N LYS A 399 1.55 -15.23 -18.33
CA LYS A 399 1.98 -16.30 -19.24
C LYS A 399 1.79 -17.67 -18.61
N TYR A 400 1.60 -18.70 -19.43
CA TYR A 400 1.58 -20.07 -18.95
C TYR A 400 3.01 -20.62 -18.71
N GLU A 401 3.15 -21.55 -17.78
CA GLU A 401 4.44 -22.11 -17.35
C GLU A 401 5.23 -22.78 -18.51
N ASP A 402 4.53 -23.46 -19.41
CA ASP A 402 5.06 -24.13 -20.60
C ASP A 402 5.57 -23.13 -21.68
N GLU A 403 4.95 -21.96 -21.79
CA GLU A 403 5.38 -20.86 -22.66
C GLU A 403 6.69 -20.23 -22.15
N CYS A 404 6.81 -20.03 -20.83
CA CYS A 404 8.03 -19.49 -20.23
C CYS A 404 9.23 -20.44 -20.39
N THR A 405 9.01 -21.75 -20.26
CA THR A 405 10.06 -22.75 -20.47
C THR A 405 10.55 -22.76 -21.92
N SER A 406 9.62 -22.67 -22.87
CA SER A 406 9.91 -22.62 -24.30
C SER A 406 10.69 -21.36 -24.70
N ALA A 407 10.33 -20.22 -24.13
CA ALA A 407 11.04 -18.96 -24.34
C ALA A 407 12.48 -19.02 -23.83
N ASN A 408 12.71 -19.51 -22.60
CA ASN A 408 14.06 -19.63 -22.02
C ASN A 408 14.97 -20.59 -22.79
N ILE A 409 14.41 -21.67 -23.34
CA ILE A 409 15.15 -22.59 -24.21
C ILE A 409 15.58 -21.87 -25.50
N MET A 410 14.72 -21.03 -26.08
CA MET A 410 15.04 -20.24 -27.27
C MET A 410 16.13 -19.18 -27.00
N THR A 411 16.06 -18.46 -25.86
CA THR A 411 17.07 -17.46 -25.49
C THR A 411 18.43 -18.10 -25.21
N ASN A 412 18.45 -19.27 -24.56
CA ASN A 412 19.69 -20.01 -24.32
C ASN A 412 20.27 -20.60 -25.61
N LYS A 413 19.43 -21.02 -26.57
CA LYS A 413 19.87 -21.42 -27.91
C LYS A 413 20.47 -20.24 -28.69
N ARG A 414 19.88 -19.05 -28.62
CA ARG A 414 20.44 -17.83 -29.24
C ARG A 414 21.78 -17.44 -28.62
N LYS A 415 21.87 -17.35 -27.29
CA LYS A 415 23.16 -17.08 -26.60
C LYS A 415 24.24 -18.12 -26.91
N ARG A 416 23.87 -19.39 -27.09
CA ARG A 416 24.82 -20.43 -27.55
C ARG A 416 25.22 -20.24 -29.00
N LYS A 417 24.30 -19.87 -29.89
CA LYS A 417 24.59 -19.58 -31.29
C LYS A 417 25.51 -18.38 -31.43
N ASP A 418 25.23 -17.29 -30.72
CA ASP A 418 26.06 -16.08 -30.74
C ASP A 418 27.47 -16.36 -30.18
N ARG A 419 27.59 -17.21 -29.16
CA ARG A 419 28.89 -17.63 -28.62
C ARG A 419 29.69 -18.49 -29.61
N VAL A 420 29.03 -19.39 -30.35
CA VAL A 420 29.68 -20.20 -31.39
C VAL A 420 30.11 -19.33 -32.57
N GLU A 421 29.32 -18.33 -32.95
CA GLU A 421 29.70 -17.39 -34.02
C GLU A 421 30.88 -16.47 -33.63
N VAL A 422 30.99 -16.10 -32.35
CA VAL A 422 32.15 -15.34 -31.83
C VAL A 422 33.40 -16.23 -31.75
N GLU A 423 33.29 -17.47 -31.27
CA GLU A 423 34.43 -18.41 -31.22
C GLU A 423 34.89 -18.81 -32.64
N SER A 424 34.00 -18.86 -33.64
CA SER A 424 34.37 -19.11 -35.04
C SER A 424 35.03 -17.94 -35.77
N ARG A 425 35.05 -16.73 -35.17
CA ARG A 425 35.76 -15.56 -35.72
C ARG A 425 37.18 -15.39 -35.19
N ASP A 426 37.52 -16.02 -34.07
CA ASP A 426 38.85 -15.94 -33.44
C ASP A 426 39.83 -17.04 -33.92
N GLU A 427 39.39 -18.02 -34.71
CA GLU A 427 40.28 -19.04 -35.30
C GLU A 427 40.88 -18.63 -36.66
N GLY A 428 40.73 -17.37 -37.05
CA GLY A 428 41.07 -16.87 -38.38
C GLY A 428 42.16 -15.80 -38.44
N ASP A 429 43.11 -15.73 -37.50
CA ASP A 429 44.29 -14.86 -37.65
C ASP A 429 45.45 -15.34 -36.78
N ASN A 430 46.26 -16.26 -37.31
CA ASN A 430 47.59 -16.56 -36.77
C ASN A 430 48.50 -17.05 -37.90
N ASN A 431 48.96 -16.12 -38.75
CA ASN A 431 50.16 -16.35 -39.55
C ASN A 431 50.86 -15.04 -39.97
N SER A 432 52.04 -14.80 -39.37
CA SER A 432 53.17 -13.90 -39.72
C SER A 432 53.55 -13.03 -38.51
N GLY A 433 54.78 -12.92 -38.00
CA GLY A 433 56.11 -13.31 -38.48
C GLY A 433 57.07 -12.11 -38.41
N ASN A 434 58.04 -12.15 -37.47
CA ASN A 434 59.27 -11.31 -37.35
C ASN A 434 59.12 -9.78 -37.14
N ALA A 435 60.07 -9.00 -36.60
CA ALA A 435 61.26 -9.14 -35.74
C ALA A 435 61.83 -7.70 -35.54
N ASP A 436 62.60 -7.47 -34.48
CA ASP A 436 63.52 -6.34 -34.19
C ASP A 436 62.91 -4.94 -33.91
N SER A 437 63.37 -4.07 -32.99
CA SER A 437 64.57 -3.99 -32.11
C SER A 437 64.42 -2.81 -31.11
N ASP A 438 65.12 -2.88 -29.96
CA ASP A 438 65.77 -1.82 -29.12
C ASP A 438 64.98 -0.60 -28.60
N GLU A 439 64.77 -0.50 -27.27
CA GLU A 439 65.60 0.16 -26.22
C GLU A 439 65.27 1.65 -25.97
N THR A 440 64.65 1.96 -24.81
CA THR A 440 65.29 2.69 -23.68
C THR A 440 64.30 3.22 -22.62
N ALA A 441 64.70 2.95 -21.37
CA ALA A 441 64.45 3.55 -20.04
C ALA A 441 63.38 4.63 -19.78
N SER A 442 62.53 4.37 -18.79
CA SER A 442 62.54 4.95 -17.42
C SER A 442 61.11 4.81 -16.84
N GLY A 443 60.90 4.14 -15.71
CA GLY A 443 60.97 4.75 -14.37
C GLY A 443 59.58 4.65 -13.70
N GLY A 444 59.52 4.34 -12.41
CA GLY A 444 58.31 4.59 -11.60
C GLY A 444 57.50 3.38 -11.11
N ASN A 445 58.07 2.68 -10.14
CA ASN A 445 57.44 2.20 -8.90
C ASN A 445 55.90 2.38 -8.76
N THR A 446 55.12 1.31 -8.64
CA THR A 446 54.16 1.11 -7.54
C THR A 446 53.65 -0.33 -7.49
N ASP A 447 53.83 -0.89 -6.31
CA ASP A 447 53.52 -2.23 -5.86
C ASP A 447 52.02 -2.32 -5.49
N VAL A 448 51.23 -3.11 -6.23
CA VAL A 448 49.92 -3.62 -5.77
C VAL A 448 49.77 -5.06 -6.22
N THR A 449 50.26 -5.97 -5.38
CA THR A 449 50.09 -7.41 -5.49
C THR A 449 48.61 -7.79 -5.27
N THR A 450 47.83 -7.99 -6.34
CA THR A 450 46.50 -8.64 -6.26
C THR A 450 46.64 -10.13 -6.57
N LYS A 451 46.70 -10.95 -5.52
CA LYS A 451 46.66 -12.43 -5.61
C LYS A 451 45.28 -12.88 -6.11
N ARG A 452 45.23 -13.28 -7.38
CA ARG A 452 44.11 -14.00 -8.01
C ARG A 452 44.09 -15.45 -7.49
N ILE A 453 43.26 -15.72 -6.49
CA ILE A 453 43.00 -17.09 -6.01
C ILE A 453 42.00 -17.75 -6.97
N THR A 454 42.50 -18.61 -7.85
CA THR A 454 41.69 -19.63 -8.52
C THR A 454 41.53 -20.83 -7.59
N ARG A 455 40.31 -21.11 -7.14
CA ARG A 455 39.96 -22.39 -6.51
C ARG A 455 38.98 -23.13 -7.42
N SER A 456 39.57 -23.99 -8.25
CA SER A 456 38.91 -25.18 -8.75
C SER A 456 38.71 -26.15 -7.58
N ALA A 457 37.47 -26.49 -7.25
CA ALA A 457 37.17 -27.57 -6.32
C ALA A 457 36.20 -28.57 -6.97
N LYS A 458 36.73 -29.79 -7.04
CA LYS A 458 36.20 -31.01 -7.61
C LYS A 458 34.95 -31.45 -6.84
N LYS A 459 33.90 -31.78 -7.58
CA LYS A 459 32.67 -32.43 -7.11
C LYS A 459 33.01 -33.87 -6.69
N GLN A 460 32.91 -34.19 -5.40
CA GLN A 460 32.78 -35.58 -4.92
C GLN A 460 31.49 -35.69 -4.11
N ALA A 461 30.60 -36.52 -4.63
CA ALA A 461 29.41 -36.97 -3.95
C ALA A 461 29.80 -37.89 -2.79
N ASN A 462 29.23 -37.66 -1.61
CA ASN A 462 29.12 -38.68 -0.58
C ASN A 462 27.72 -38.59 0.04
N THR A 463 26.93 -39.60 -0.30
CA THR A 463 25.70 -40.03 0.37
C THR A 463 26.01 -40.46 1.80
N ALA A 464 25.47 -39.75 2.78
CA ALA A 464 25.34 -40.26 4.15
C ALA A 464 24.11 -39.63 4.81
N THR A 465 23.08 -40.46 4.99
CA THR A 465 21.86 -40.16 5.74
C THR A 465 22.18 -39.92 7.21
N PRO A 466 21.73 -38.82 7.84
CA PRO A 466 21.89 -38.64 9.28
C PRO A 466 20.89 -39.53 10.05
N PRO A 467 21.28 -40.13 11.18
CA PRO A 467 20.39 -40.94 12.00
C PRO A 467 19.36 -40.08 12.73
N ALA A 468 18.15 -40.65 12.89
CA ALA A 468 17.02 -40.03 13.57
C ALA A 468 17.36 -39.54 15.00
N PRO A 469 16.82 -38.38 15.42
CA PRO A 469 17.03 -37.89 16.79
C PRO A 469 16.31 -38.79 17.81
N LYS A 470 17.04 -39.21 18.84
CA LYS A 470 16.49 -39.94 19.99
C LYS A 470 15.51 -39.04 20.76
N PRO A 471 14.40 -39.60 21.30
CA PRO A 471 13.41 -38.83 22.04
C PRO A 471 13.99 -38.25 23.33
N THR A 472 13.89 -36.94 23.50
CA THR A 472 14.24 -36.23 24.72
C THR A 472 13.25 -36.56 25.83
N ARG A 473 13.82 -36.95 26.97
CA ARG A 473 13.17 -37.32 28.23
C ARG A 473 12.33 -36.16 28.76
N LYS A 474 11.02 -36.38 28.95
CA LYS A 474 10.09 -35.44 29.60
C LYS A 474 10.61 -35.09 31.00
N VAL A 475 11.00 -33.84 31.20
CA VAL A 475 11.25 -33.26 32.52
C VAL A 475 9.90 -32.89 33.13
N ALA A 476 9.60 -33.46 34.30
CA ALA A 476 8.37 -33.22 35.03
C ALA A 476 8.31 -31.77 35.54
N ALA A 477 7.15 -31.12 35.36
CA ALA A 477 6.87 -29.79 35.87
C ALA A 477 6.91 -29.75 37.42
N PRO A 478 7.46 -28.69 38.04
CA PRO A 478 7.39 -28.52 39.48
C PRO A 478 5.96 -28.21 39.94
N LYS A 479 5.53 -28.84 41.04
CA LYS A 479 4.23 -28.62 41.69
C LYS A 479 4.08 -27.17 42.16
N PRO A 480 2.86 -26.58 42.09
CA PRO A 480 2.63 -25.22 42.57
C PRO A 480 2.66 -25.15 44.10
N THR A 481 3.46 -24.22 44.62
CA THR A 481 3.50 -23.86 46.05
C THR A 481 2.25 -23.09 46.44
N ARG A 482 1.53 -23.63 47.44
CA ARG A 482 0.41 -22.98 48.15
C ARG A 482 0.86 -21.62 48.71
N LYS A 483 0.25 -20.52 48.25
CA LYS A 483 0.31 -19.23 48.94
C LYS A 483 -0.79 -19.16 50.01
N ALA A 484 -0.36 -18.69 51.18
CA ALA A 484 -1.11 -18.61 52.42
C ALA A 484 -2.26 -17.59 52.36
N ALA A 485 -3.30 -17.87 53.13
CA ALA A 485 -4.49 -17.07 53.32
C ALA A 485 -4.19 -15.73 54.03
N VAL A 486 -4.81 -14.66 53.55
CA VAL A 486 -4.84 -13.33 54.19
C VAL A 486 -6.04 -13.28 55.15
N PRO A 487 -5.89 -12.76 56.39
CA PRO A 487 -6.99 -12.70 57.34
C PRO A 487 -7.93 -11.51 57.07
N LYS A 488 -9.24 -11.77 57.21
CA LYS A 488 -10.31 -10.78 57.21
C LYS A 488 -10.18 -9.85 58.43
N ARG A 489 -10.21 -8.54 58.20
CA ARG A 489 -10.32 -7.54 59.27
C ARG A 489 -11.72 -6.93 59.23
N ALA A 490 -12.45 -7.11 60.34
CA ALA A 490 -13.73 -6.48 60.63
C ALA A 490 -13.51 -5.10 61.26
N GLY A 491 -14.34 -4.13 60.91
CA GLY A 491 -14.47 -2.82 61.59
C GLY A 491 -15.73 -2.14 61.06
N LYS A 492 -16.88 -2.39 61.71
CA LYS A 492 -17.54 -1.55 62.73
C LYS A 492 -18.08 -0.22 62.21
N ALA A 493 -19.41 -0.15 62.29
CA ALA A 493 -20.27 0.99 62.03
C ALA A 493 -20.11 2.09 63.08
N THR A 494 -20.36 3.33 62.66
CA THR A 494 -20.86 4.41 63.51
C THR A 494 -21.92 5.19 62.74
N ALA A 495 -23.11 5.25 63.35
CA ALA A 495 -24.22 6.08 62.96
C ALA A 495 -23.96 7.54 63.38
N SER A 496 -24.44 8.49 62.57
CA SER A 496 -24.73 9.85 63.02
C SER A 496 -26.09 10.27 62.48
N LYS A 497 -26.79 11.00 63.33
CA LYS A 497 -28.23 11.25 63.42
C LYS A 497 -28.37 12.77 63.49
N LEU A 498 -29.25 13.38 62.70
CA LEU A 498 -29.88 14.70 62.90
C LEU A 498 -30.76 14.97 61.65
N ALA A 499 -32.08 14.73 61.69
CA ALA A 499 -33.16 15.52 62.30
C ALA A 499 -33.57 16.77 61.49
N ARG A 500 -34.73 16.61 60.83
CA ARG A 500 -35.80 17.56 60.43
C ARG A 500 -35.65 19.04 60.80
N LYS A 501 -35.99 19.91 59.83
CA LYS A 501 -37.08 20.88 60.00
C LYS A 501 -37.66 21.30 58.64
N ALA A 502 -38.98 21.22 58.53
CA ALA A 502 -39.80 21.89 57.53
C ALA A 502 -40.28 23.21 58.15
N GLU A 503 -40.40 24.26 57.36
CA GLU A 503 -41.28 25.40 57.67
C GLU A 503 -41.69 26.09 56.37
N SER A 504 -42.99 26.25 56.24
CA SER A 504 -43.78 26.96 55.24
C SER A 504 -44.08 28.39 55.69
N GLN A 505 -44.61 29.21 54.77
CA GLN A 505 -45.22 30.55 54.92
C GLN A 505 -44.20 31.71 54.88
N ASP A 506 -44.35 32.78 54.09
CA ASP A 506 -45.52 33.39 53.41
C ASP A 506 -45.39 33.51 51.88
#